data_AF-A0A536NW50-F1
#
_entry.id   AF-A0A536NW50-F1
#
_cell.length_a   1.000
_cell.length_b   1.000
_cell.length_c   1.000
_cell.angle_alpha   90.00
_cell.angle_beta   90.00
_cell.angle_gamma   90.00
#
_symmetry.space_group_name_H-M   'P 1'
#
loop_
_entity.id
_entity.type
_entity.pdbx_description
1 polymer ?
#
loop_
_entity_poly.entity_id
_entity_poly.type
_entity_poly.pdbx_seq_one_letter_code
_entity_poly.pdbx_strand_id
1 'polypeptide(L)'
;MNAGDVVSLLLDEVTRGPEVWHQRSYLARVVKVGGDGMVDAGIEPLAHFVDDDSGPDAAAITLESNGRDDPYPAVYVRSKGSVKEYLLPPHPLLDFTGDQYRKELSDRLQPLLGSALTRSAS
;
A
#
# COMPACT_ATOMS: atom_id res chain seq x y z
N MET A 1 5.22 10.04 8.74
CA MET A 1 6.28 9.06 8.37
C MET A 1 7.02 9.56 7.14
N ASN A 2 8.32 9.26 7.02
CA ASN A 2 9.06 9.53 5.78
C ASN A 2 8.73 8.44 4.73
N ALA A 3 9.19 8.62 3.49
CA ALA A 3 8.91 7.69 2.39
C ALA A 3 9.44 6.26 2.63
N GLY A 4 10.64 6.11 3.18
CA GLY A 4 11.27 4.81 3.45
C GLY A 4 10.57 4.03 4.56
N ASP A 5 10.06 4.74 5.58
CA ASP A 5 9.28 4.13 6.66
C ASP A 5 7.97 3.55 6.12
N VAL A 6 7.28 4.29 5.24
CA VAL A 6 6.02 3.86 4.61
C VAL A 6 6.24 2.62 3.75
N VAL A 7 7.29 2.62 2.92
CA VAL A 7 7.62 1.47 2.07
C VAL A 7 7.93 0.24 2.92
N SER A 8 8.69 0.42 4.01
CA SER A 8 9.02 -0.70 4.91
C SER A 8 7.78 -1.23 5.61
N LEU A 9 6.93 -0.36 6.15
CA LEU A 9 5.67 -0.73 6.80
C LEU A 9 4.78 -1.59 5.89
N LEU A 10 4.55 -1.14 4.66
CA LEU A 10 3.66 -1.80 3.72
C LEU A 10 4.22 -3.16 3.27
N LEU A 11 5.52 -3.25 2.99
CA LEU A 11 6.15 -4.52 2.60
C LEU A 11 6.25 -5.51 3.76
N ASP A 12 6.50 -5.02 4.97
CA ASP A 12 6.52 -5.85 6.18
C ASP A 12 5.13 -6.45 6.46
N GLU A 13 4.06 -5.69 6.22
CA GLU A 13 2.69 -6.19 6.35
C GLU A 13 2.43 -7.36 5.40
N VAL A 14 2.68 -7.22 4.10
CA VAL A 14 2.43 -8.33 3.16
C VAL A 14 3.43 -9.48 3.29
N THR A 15 4.55 -9.27 3.98
CA THR A 15 5.53 -10.34 4.22
C THR A 15 5.20 -11.12 5.51
N ARG A 16 4.75 -10.45 6.57
CA ARG A 16 4.64 -11.04 7.92
C ARG A 16 3.38 -10.66 8.72
N GLY A 17 2.56 -9.74 8.21
CA GLY A 17 1.38 -9.19 8.88
C GLY A 17 0.25 -10.23 8.98
N PRO A 18 -0.12 -10.69 10.18
CA PRO A 18 -1.07 -11.79 10.32
C PRO A 18 -2.45 -11.42 9.78
N GLU A 19 -2.91 -10.18 9.95
CA GLU A 19 -4.24 -9.74 9.50
C GLU A 19 -4.43 -9.94 8.00
N VAL A 20 -3.49 -9.43 7.18
CA VAL A 20 -3.56 -9.54 5.72
C VAL A 20 -3.37 -10.99 5.26
N TRP A 21 -2.52 -11.77 5.93
CA TRP A 21 -2.31 -13.19 5.58
C TRP A 21 -3.52 -14.08 5.85
N HIS A 22 -4.28 -13.83 6.91
CA HIS A 22 -5.50 -14.58 7.26
C HIS A 22 -6.72 -14.14 6.44
N GLN A 23 -6.76 -12.88 6.00
CA GLN A 23 -7.90 -12.28 5.29
C GLN A 23 -7.44 -11.64 3.96
N ARG A 24 -6.75 -12.43 3.15
CA ARG A 24 -6.21 -12.03 1.83
C ARG A 24 -7.32 -11.49 0.93
N SER A 25 -7.02 -10.43 0.18
CA SER A 25 -7.97 -9.70 -0.67
C SER A 25 -9.19 -9.11 0.05
N TYR A 26 -9.31 -9.28 1.37
CA TYR A 26 -10.38 -8.69 2.18
C TYR A 26 -9.88 -7.53 3.03
N LEU A 27 -8.74 -7.69 3.69
CA LEU A 27 -8.08 -6.64 4.48
C LEU A 27 -6.88 -6.05 3.75
N ALA A 28 -6.63 -4.78 3.99
CA ALA A 28 -5.45 -4.07 3.51
C ALA A 28 -4.86 -3.16 4.59
N ARG A 29 -3.54 -3.00 4.60
CA ARG A 29 -2.86 -1.94 5.37
C ARG A 29 -2.95 -0.64 4.58
N VAL A 30 -3.44 0.41 5.22
CA VAL A 30 -3.70 1.70 4.58
C VAL A 30 -2.79 2.77 5.15
N VAL A 31 -2.24 3.61 4.28
CA VAL A 31 -1.56 4.86 4.62
C VAL A 31 -2.23 6.03 3.91
N LYS A 32 -2.36 7.17 4.57
CA LYS A 32 -3.05 8.36 4.05
C LYS A 32 -2.10 9.56 4.05
N VAL A 33 -2.27 10.49 3.11
CA VAL A 33 -1.61 11.80 3.15
C VAL A 33 -2.32 12.64 4.23
N GLY A 34 -1.57 13.01 5.27
CA GLY A 34 -1.97 13.94 6.33
C GLY A 34 -1.34 15.33 6.17
N GLY A 35 -1.46 16.19 7.19
CA GLY A 35 -0.92 17.55 7.18
C GLY A 35 0.62 17.61 7.11
N ASP A 36 1.29 16.82 7.94
CA ASP A 36 2.76 16.82 8.07
C ASP A 36 3.44 15.65 7.34
N GLY A 37 2.74 14.99 6.43
CA GLY A 37 3.25 13.84 5.67
C GLY A 37 2.33 12.62 5.70
N MET A 38 2.89 11.44 5.49
CA MET A 38 2.11 10.20 5.46
C MET A 38 1.79 9.69 6.87
N VAL A 39 0.56 9.23 7.09
CA VAL A 39 0.08 8.62 8.33
C VAL A 39 -0.34 7.17 8.10
N ASP A 40 -0.07 6.29 9.07
CA ASP A 40 -0.60 4.93 9.08
C ASP A 40 -2.06 5.00 9.53
N ALA A 41 -2.97 4.54 8.67
CA ALA A 41 -4.40 4.53 8.94
C ALA A 41 -4.88 3.18 9.50
N GLY A 42 -3.98 2.20 9.66
CA GLY A 42 -4.33 0.89 10.17
C GLY A 42 -4.70 -0.14 9.09
N ILE A 43 -5.34 -1.22 9.54
CA ILE A 43 -5.96 -2.21 8.66
C ILE A 43 -7.41 -1.82 8.40
N GLU A 44 -7.81 -1.79 7.14
CA GLU A 44 -9.18 -1.50 6.71
C GLU A 44 -9.67 -2.58 5.71
N PRO A 45 -10.99 -2.78 5.54
CA PRO A 45 -11.52 -3.56 4.44
C PRO A 45 -11.08 -2.97 3.09
N LEU A 46 -10.54 -3.80 2.20
CA LEU A 46 -10.08 -3.35 0.89
C LEU A 46 -11.20 -2.68 0.08
N ALA A 47 -12.41 -3.25 0.12
CA ALA A 47 -13.57 -2.69 -0.56
C ALA A 47 -13.86 -1.25 -0.13
N HIS A 48 -13.76 -0.94 1.18
CA HIS A 48 -13.94 0.43 1.66
C HIS A 48 -12.91 1.39 1.07
N PHE A 49 -11.67 0.94 0.88
CA PHE A 49 -10.65 1.77 0.26
C PHE A 49 -10.90 1.97 -1.24
N VAL A 50 -11.25 0.91 -1.97
CA VAL A 50 -11.44 0.95 -3.43
C VAL A 50 -12.68 1.73 -3.82
N ASP A 51 -13.77 1.61 -3.05
CA ASP A 51 -15.04 2.27 -3.32
C ASP A 51 -15.05 3.76 -2.90
N ASP A 52 -14.08 4.21 -2.10
CA ASP A 52 -13.94 5.60 -1.69
C ASP A 52 -13.11 6.41 -2.69
N ASP A 53 -13.79 7.06 -3.65
CA ASP A 53 -13.20 7.99 -4.62
C ASP A 53 -13.06 9.43 -4.10
N SER A 54 -13.63 9.72 -2.93
CA SER A 54 -13.73 11.05 -2.33
C SER A 54 -12.70 11.31 -1.23
N GLY A 55 -12.12 10.25 -0.68
CA GLY A 55 -11.14 10.30 0.39
C GLY A 55 -9.82 10.97 -0.03
N PRO A 56 -8.98 11.33 0.96
CA PRO A 56 -7.66 11.91 0.67
C PRO A 56 -6.79 10.95 -0.14
N ASP A 57 -5.78 11.53 -0.79
CA ASP A 57 -4.67 10.80 -1.40
C ASP A 57 -4.12 9.77 -0.40
N ALA A 58 -4.04 8.50 -0.81
CA ALA A 58 -3.77 7.38 0.07
C ALA A 58 -3.26 6.15 -0.70
N ALA A 59 -2.67 5.20 0.00
CA ALA A 59 -2.35 3.88 -0.54
C ALA A 59 -2.85 2.77 0.38
N ALA A 60 -3.21 1.64 -0.22
CA ALA A 60 -3.51 0.41 0.47
C ALA A 60 -2.66 -0.72 -0.11
N ILE A 61 -2.23 -1.67 0.71
CA ILE A 61 -1.58 -2.89 0.26
C ILE A 61 -2.26 -4.11 0.86
N THR A 62 -2.45 -5.14 0.04
CA THR A 62 -2.97 -6.45 0.46
C THR A 62 -2.16 -7.58 -0.18
N LEU A 63 -2.38 -8.81 0.27
CA LEU A 63 -2.00 -10.00 -0.46
C LEU A 63 -3.22 -10.53 -1.21
N GLU A 64 -3.03 -10.84 -2.48
CA GLU A 64 -4.02 -11.55 -3.27
C GLU A 64 -3.62 -12.98 -3.50
N SER A 65 -4.62 -13.83 -3.69
CA SER A 65 -4.43 -15.21 -4.14
C SER A 65 -4.78 -15.29 -5.61
N ASN A 66 -3.89 -15.88 -6.40
CA ASN A 66 -4.11 -16.15 -7.82
C ASN A 66 -4.78 -17.51 -8.07
N GLY A 67 -5.36 -18.12 -7.03
CA GLY A 67 -5.89 -19.49 -7.07
C GLY A 67 -4.81 -20.59 -7.08
N ARG A 68 -3.55 -20.23 -6.86
CA ARG A 68 -2.39 -21.12 -6.70
C ARG A 68 -1.68 -20.80 -5.38
N ASP A 69 -0.63 -21.58 -5.05
CA ASP A 69 0.14 -21.43 -3.81
C ASP A 69 1.21 -20.31 -3.85
N ASP A 70 1.08 -19.33 -4.76
CA ASP A 70 1.99 -18.18 -4.91
C ASP A 70 1.23 -16.83 -4.82
N PRO A 71 0.80 -16.43 -3.60
CA PRO A 71 0.17 -15.13 -3.41
C PRO A 71 1.13 -13.98 -3.76
N TYR A 72 0.57 -12.86 -4.18
CA TYR A 72 1.33 -11.68 -4.59
C TYR A 72 0.80 -10.41 -3.90
N PRO A 73 1.64 -9.39 -3.67
CA PRO A 73 1.17 -8.11 -3.16
C PRO A 73 0.40 -7.34 -4.24
N ALA A 74 -0.75 -6.80 -3.88
CA ALA A 74 -1.49 -5.82 -4.68
C ALA A 74 -1.50 -4.48 -3.95
N VAL A 75 -1.13 -3.41 -4.66
CA VAL A 75 -1.03 -2.04 -4.17
C VAL A 75 -2.09 -1.20 -4.86
N TYR A 76 -2.91 -0.53 -4.07
CA TYR A 76 -3.90 0.42 -4.55
C TYR A 76 -3.45 1.82 -4.19
N VAL A 77 -3.41 2.72 -5.18
CA VAL A 77 -3.03 4.13 -4.96
C VAL A 77 -4.23 4.99 -5.34
N ARG A 78 -4.78 5.68 -4.35
CA ARG A 78 -5.76 6.75 -4.55
C ARG A 78 -5.03 8.07 -4.71
N SER A 79 -5.14 8.68 -5.88
CA SER A 79 -4.64 10.03 -6.12
C SER A 79 -5.53 10.78 -7.09
N LYS A 80 -5.80 12.06 -6.79
CA LYS A 80 -6.61 12.96 -7.64
C LYS A 80 -8.00 12.38 -7.97
N GLY A 81 -8.67 11.77 -6.99
CA GLY A 81 -10.03 11.22 -7.13
C GLY A 81 -10.10 9.94 -7.98
N SER A 82 -9.00 9.20 -8.12
CA SER A 82 -8.99 7.91 -8.80
C SER A 82 -8.14 6.88 -8.05
N VAL A 83 -8.58 5.63 -8.04
CA VAL A 83 -7.82 4.49 -7.50
C VAL A 83 -7.20 3.71 -8.65
N LYS A 84 -5.90 3.44 -8.55
CA LYS A 84 -5.16 2.57 -9.49
C LYS A 84 -4.57 1.38 -8.77
N GLU A 85 -4.67 0.21 -9.40
CA GLU A 85 -4.10 -1.04 -8.92
C GLU A 85 -2.72 -1.29 -9.57
N TYR A 86 -1.80 -1.80 -8.77
CA TYR A 86 -0.48 -2.24 -9.18
C TYR A 86 -0.15 -3.57 -8.50
N LEU A 87 0.13 -4.60 -9.29
CA LEU A 87 0.55 -5.90 -8.79
C LEU A 87 2.08 -5.93 -8.68
N LEU A 88 2.59 -6.41 -7.56
CA LEU A 88 4.01 -6.74 -7.38
C LEU A 88 4.23 -8.23 -7.69
N PRO A 89 5.42 -8.65 -8.14
CA PRO A 89 5.67 -10.05 -8.49
C PRO A 89 5.61 -10.97 -7.26
N PRO A 90 5.08 -12.20 -7.37
CA PRO A 90 5.15 -13.18 -6.29
C PRO A 90 6.62 -13.52 -5.95
N HIS A 91 6.85 -13.96 -4.72
CA HIS A 91 8.18 -14.38 -4.26
C HIS A 91 8.16 -15.86 -3.84
N PRO A 92 9.11 -16.71 -4.26
CA PRO A 92 9.12 -18.14 -3.89
C PRO A 92 9.16 -18.40 -2.39
N LEU A 93 9.76 -17.49 -1.62
CA LEU A 93 9.85 -17.54 -0.16
C LEU A 93 8.83 -16.64 0.54
N LEU A 94 7.92 -16.01 -0.22
CA LEU A 94 6.91 -15.07 0.31
C LEU A 94 7.54 -13.89 1.08
N ASP A 95 8.76 -13.52 0.70
CA ASP A 95 9.51 -12.40 1.26
C ASP A 95 9.50 -11.25 0.27
N PHE A 96 8.77 -10.19 0.62
CA PHE A 96 8.60 -9.00 -0.22
C PHE A 96 9.44 -7.81 0.28
N THR A 97 10.42 -8.03 1.16
CA THR A 97 11.20 -6.94 1.77
C THR A 97 12.48 -6.57 1.03
N GLY A 98 12.83 -7.31 -0.03
CA GLY A 98 14.02 -7.10 -0.84
C GLY A 98 14.01 -5.81 -1.68
N ASP A 99 15.18 -5.42 -2.17
CA ASP A 99 15.40 -4.13 -2.86
C ASP A 99 14.50 -3.93 -4.09
N GLN A 100 14.19 -4.99 -4.82
CA GLN A 100 13.27 -4.92 -5.97
C GLN A 100 11.89 -4.41 -5.57
N TYR A 101 11.33 -4.94 -4.49
CA TYR A 101 10.01 -4.59 -3.97
C TYR A 101 10.00 -3.20 -3.37
N ARG A 102 11.07 -2.86 -2.63
CA ARG A 102 11.27 -1.50 -2.09
C ARG A 102 11.27 -0.47 -3.21
N LYS A 103 12.01 -0.74 -4.29
CA LYS A 103 12.07 0.15 -5.45
C LYS A 103 10.71 0.26 -6.14
N GLU A 104 10.08 -0.87 -6.46
CA GLU A 104 8.80 -0.89 -7.17
C GLU A 104 7.71 -0.17 -6.37
N LEU A 105 7.58 -0.46 -5.07
CA LEU A 105 6.61 0.20 -4.22
C LEU A 105 6.90 1.69 -4.09
N SER A 106 8.16 2.09 -3.91
CA SER A 106 8.54 3.51 -3.88
C SER A 106 8.11 4.25 -5.14
N ASP A 107 8.30 3.64 -6.31
CA ASP A 107 7.90 4.21 -7.60
C ASP A 107 6.36 4.37 -7.70
N ARG A 108 5.58 3.43 -7.15
CA ARG A 108 4.11 3.54 -7.12
C ARG A 108 3.60 4.61 -6.16
N LEU A 109 4.32 4.86 -5.08
CA LEU A 109 3.94 5.86 -4.06
C LEU A 109 4.36 7.29 -4.41
N GLN A 110 5.19 7.51 -5.45
CA GLN A 110 5.64 8.86 -5.84
C GLN A 110 4.51 9.91 -5.96
N PRO A 111 3.32 9.61 -6.52
CA PRO A 111 2.23 10.59 -6.58
C PRO A 111 1.81 11.12 -5.20
N LEU A 112 1.81 10.24 -4.19
CA LEU A 112 1.40 10.59 -2.82
C LEU A 112 2.48 11.40 -2.10
N LEU A 113 3.75 11.04 -2.32
CA LEU A 113 4.89 11.74 -1.73
C LEU A 113 4.99 13.17 -2.24
N GLY A 114 4.71 13.41 -3.53
CA GLY A 114 4.61 14.76 -4.10
C GLY A 114 3.45 15.57 -3.50
N SER A 115 2.27 14.95 -3.34
CA SER A 115 1.10 15.58 -2.69
C SER A 115 1.37 15.97 -1.23
N ALA A 116 2.02 15.08 -0.47
CA ALA A 116 2.38 15.31 0.92
C ALA A 116 3.32 16.51 1.08
N LEU A 117 4.37 16.58 0.26
CA LEU A 117 5.32 17.71 0.28
C LEU A 117 4.65 19.05 -0.05
N THR A 118 3.68 19.06 -0.97
CA THR A 118 2.96 20.28 -1.34
C THR A 118 2.07 20.79 -0.19
N ARG A 119 1.44 19.88 0.55
CA ARG A 119 0.58 20.24 1.70
C ARG A 119 1.36 20.79 2.89
N SER A 120 2.54 20.24 3.18
CA SER A 120 3.38 20.74 4.29
C SER A 120 3.96 22.14 4.06
N ALA A 121 3.90 22.66 2.81
CA ALA A 121 4.35 24.01 2.46
C ALA A 121 3.23 25.07 2.43
N SER A 122 1.97 24.68 2.69
CA SER A 122 0.78 25.55 2.70
C SER A 122 0.32 25.85 4.13
#